data_AF-A0A9X4AR63-F1
#
_entry.id   AF-A0A9X4AR63-F1
#
_cell.length_a   1.000
_cell.length_b   1.000
_cell.length_c   1.000
_cell.angle_alpha   90.00
_cell.angle_beta   90.00
_cell.angle_gamma   90.00
#
_symmetry.space_group_name_H-M   'P 1'
#
loop_
_entity.id
_entity.type
_entity.pdbx_description
1 polymer ?
#
loop_
_entity_poly.entity_id
_entity_poly.type
_entity_poly.pdbx_seq_one_letter_code
_entity_poly.pdbx_strand_id
1 'polypeptide(L)'
;MECPRCKIEMTNDPYRGAEQRHHRRERLEAVAHEAGVEIDRCSGCGGVFLDHGELAKIQTAAAHGDTKPTHAPTTAVQRVYARARERSAAGEAEAAALDCPACGGEMAARNWGFGSEVMVDTCIECRGVWLDSGELEALEDLFR
;
A
#
# COMPACT_ATOMS: atom_id res chain seq x y z
N MET A 1 -15.32 -1.44 0.04
CA MET A 1 -14.46 -0.41 -0.59
C MET A 1 -13.88 -1.00 -1.88
N GLU A 2 -13.70 -0.21 -2.94
CA GLU A 2 -13.11 -0.72 -4.21
C GLU A 2 -11.60 -0.54 -4.21
N CYS A 3 -10.85 -1.48 -4.79
CA CYS A 3 -9.40 -1.36 -4.89
C CYS A 3 -9.01 -0.22 -5.85
N PRO A 4 -8.22 0.79 -5.41
CA PRO A 4 -7.82 1.91 -6.25
C PRO A 4 -6.80 1.51 -7.33
N ARG A 5 -6.17 0.35 -7.18
CA ARG A 5 -5.15 -0.18 -8.11
C ARG A 5 -5.70 -1.12 -9.17
N CYS A 6 -6.80 -1.82 -8.88
CA CYS A 6 -7.45 -2.74 -9.81
C CYS A 6 -8.55 -2.00 -10.58
N LYS A 7 -8.18 -1.03 -11.42
CA LYS A 7 -9.11 -0.33 -12.32
C LYS A 7 -9.12 -1.04 -13.68
N ILE A 8 -10.31 -1.34 -14.21
CA ILE A 8 -10.48 -1.90 -15.55
C ILE A 8 -10.06 -0.84 -16.57
N GLU A 9 -8.98 -1.07 -17.31
CA GLU A 9 -8.74 -0.41 -18.60
C GLU A 9 -9.37 -1.28 -19.69
N MET A 10 -10.60 -0.96 -20.09
CA MET A 10 -11.15 -1.41 -21.37
C MET A 10 -10.60 -0.49 -22.46
N THR A 11 -9.33 -0.63 -22.82
CA THR A 11 -8.90 -0.13 -24.13
C THR A 11 -9.25 -1.22 -25.14
N ASN A 12 -10.30 -1.00 -25.94
CA ASN A 12 -10.53 -1.72 -27.19
C ASN A 12 -9.43 -1.32 -28.20
N ASP A 13 -8.17 -1.59 -27.86
CA ASP A 13 -7.00 -1.34 -28.68
C ASP A 13 -6.60 -2.67 -29.34
N PRO A 14 -6.96 -2.90 -30.61
CA PRO A 14 -6.68 -4.16 -31.30
C PRO A 14 -5.19 -4.44 -31.52
N TYR A 15 -4.27 -3.54 -31.14
CA TYR A 15 -2.83 -3.68 -31.33
C TYR A 15 -2.01 -3.83 -30.02
N ARG A 16 -2.65 -3.78 -28.84
CA ARG A 16 -1.90 -3.84 -27.57
C ARG A 16 -1.57 -5.28 -27.18
N GLY A 17 -0.29 -5.64 -27.33
CA GLY A 17 0.27 -6.98 -27.09
C GLY A 17 -0.01 -7.58 -25.70
N ALA A 18 0.18 -8.90 -25.61
CA ALA A 18 -0.28 -9.83 -24.56
C ALA A 18 0.34 -9.68 -23.14
N GLU A 19 0.71 -8.48 -22.69
CA GLU A 19 1.37 -8.25 -21.39
C GLU A 19 0.51 -7.47 -20.38
N GLN A 20 -0.79 -7.34 -20.63
CA GLN A 20 -1.69 -6.64 -19.72
C GLN A 20 -2.18 -7.60 -18.65
N ARG A 21 -1.58 -7.53 -17.45
CA ARG A 21 -2.16 -8.09 -16.22
C ARG A 21 -3.43 -7.30 -15.89
N HIS A 22 -4.53 -7.61 -16.57
CA HIS A 22 -5.84 -7.03 -16.32
C HIS A 22 -6.37 -7.57 -15.00
N HIS A 23 -6.16 -6.84 -13.91
CA HIS A 23 -6.88 -7.12 -12.67
C HIS A 23 -8.30 -6.56 -12.82
N ARG A 24 -9.31 -7.45 -12.74
CA ARG A 24 -10.74 -7.08 -12.66
C ARG A 24 -10.93 -6.09 -11.50
N ARG A 25 -11.97 -5.24 -11.55
CA ARG A 25 -12.36 -4.44 -10.38
C ARG A 25 -12.58 -5.37 -9.19
N GLU A 26 -11.65 -5.33 -8.25
CA GLU A 26 -11.70 -6.11 -7.03
C GLU A 26 -12.18 -5.24 -5.87
N ARG A 27 -13.02 -5.83 -5.02
CA ARG A 27 -13.42 -5.25 -3.74
C ARG A 27 -12.36 -5.59 -2.70
N LEU A 28 -12.09 -4.65 -1.80
CA LEU A 28 -11.25 -4.92 -0.63
C LEU A 28 -11.99 -5.79 0.38
N GLU A 29 -11.29 -6.79 0.92
CA GLU A 29 -11.79 -7.73 1.90
C GLU A 29 -11.16 -7.42 3.27
N ALA A 30 -12.01 -7.16 4.27
CA ALA A 30 -11.58 -6.96 5.64
C ALA A 30 -11.06 -8.26 6.25
N VAL A 31 -9.83 -8.24 6.74
CA VAL A 31 -9.16 -9.38 7.37
C VAL A 31 -8.51 -8.96 8.69
N ALA A 32 -8.63 -9.81 9.71
CA ALA A 32 -7.99 -9.56 10.99
C ALA A 32 -6.47 -9.71 10.89
N HIS A 33 -5.75 -8.77 11.50
CA HIS A 33 -4.30 -8.76 11.59
C HIS A 33 -3.83 -9.14 12.99
N GLU A 34 -2.64 -9.76 13.10
CA GLU A 34 -2.08 -10.23 14.38
C GLU A 34 -1.90 -9.10 15.42
N ALA A 35 -1.69 -7.87 14.95
CA ALA A 35 -1.64 -6.67 15.78
C ALA A 35 -3.00 -6.21 16.37
N GLY A 36 -4.08 -6.99 16.20
CA GLY A 36 -5.41 -6.68 16.73
C GLY A 36 -6.12 -5.55 15.99
N VAL A 37 -5.87 -5.42 14.68
CA VAL A 37 -6.51 -4.44 13.78
C VAL A 37 -7.18 -5.13 12.61
N GLU A 38 -8.11 -4.45 11.93
CA GLU A 38 -8.81 -4.98 10.76
C GLU A 38 -8.24 -4.31 9.53
N ILE A 39 -7.59 -5.07 8.66
CA ILE A 39 -6.96 -4.52 7.45
C ILE A 39 -7.78 -4.90 6.22
N ASP A 40 -7.84 -4.01 5.24
CA ASP A 40 -8.59 -4.22 4.01
C ASP A 40 -7.67 -4.69 2.88
N ARG A 41 -7.68 -5.98 2.56
CA ARG A 41 -6.79 -6.58 1.56
C ARG A 41 -7.49 -6.79 0.22
N CYS A 42 -6.81 -6.42 -0.86
CA CYS A 42 -7.22 -6.74 -2.22
C CYS A 42 -6.74 -8.14 -2.62
N SER A 43 -7.66 -9.03 -3.03
CA SER A 43 -7.32 -10.36 -3.52
C SER A 43 -6.69 -10.38 -4.91
N GLY A 44 -6.87 -9.32 -5.71
CA GLY A 44 -6.36 -9.24 -7.08
C GLY A 44 -4.91 -8.78 -7.18
N CYS A 45 -4.60 -7.61 -6.61
CA CYS A 45 -3.24 -7.05 -6.64
C CYS A 45 -2.44 -7.33 -5.37
N GLY A 46 -3.08 -7.73 -4.26
CA GLY A 46 -2.43 -7.91 -2.96
C GLY A 46 -2.19 -6.61 -2.18
N GLY A 47 -2.66 -5.46 -2.67
CA GLY A 47 -2.60 -4.19 -1.94
C GLY A 47 -3.46 -4.21 -0.68
N VAL A 48 -3.06 -3.42 0.31
CA VAL A 48 -3.67 -3.35 1.63
C VAL A 48 -4.02 -1.89 1.94
N PHE A 49 -5.24 -1.68 2.42
CA PHE A 49 -5.66 -0.44 3.02
C PHE A 49 -5.72 -0.59 4.54
N LEU A 50 -5.27 0.45 5.23
CA LEU A 50 -5.23 0.59 6.66
C LEU A 50 -5.99 1.85 7.03
N ASP A 51 -6.93 1.73 7.96
CA ASP A 51 -7.63 2.88 8.50
C ASP A 51 -6.70 3.78 9.33
N HIS A 52 -7.21 4.96 9.66
CA HIS A 52 -6.44 5.92 10.42
C HIS A 52 -5.92 5.33 11.76
N GLY A 53 -4.60 5.31 11.90
CA GLY A 53 -3.92 4.87 13.11
C GLY A 53 -3.68 3.36 13.20
N GLU A 54 -4.17 2.56 12.26
CA GLU A 54 -3.92 1.11 12.26
C GLU A 54 -2.46 0.77 12.01
N LEU A 55 -1.81 1.46 11.07
CA LEU A 55 -0.37 1.29 10.83
C LEU A 55 0.47 1.57 12.08
N ALA A 56 0.07 2.56 12.89
CA ALA A 56 0.76 2.87 14.15
C ALA A 56 0.57 1.76 15.20
N LYS A 57 -0.59 1.10 15.24
CA LYS A 57 -0.83 -0.07 16.09
C LYS A 57 0.03 -1.27 15.65
N ILE A 58 0.12 -1.51 14.33
CA ILE A 58 0.99 -2.56 13.76
C ILE A 58 2.45 -2.28 14.12
N GLN A 59 2.92 -1.04 13.94
CA GLN A 59 4.26 -0.63 14.34
C GLN A 59 4.53 -0.89 15.83
N THR A 60 3.59 -0.53 16.70
CA THR A 60 3.71 -0.74 18.15
C THR A 60 3.79 -2.23 18.47
N ALA A 61 2.91 -3.05 17.89
CA ALA A 61 2.91 -4.50 18.11
C ALA A 61 4.19 -5.17 17.59
N ALA A 62 4.68 -4.76 16.42
CA ALA A 62 5.93 -5.28 15.84
C ALA A 62 7.15 -4.94 16.70
N ALA A 63 7.24 -3.71 17.22
CA ALA A 63 8.31 -3.28 18.11
C ALA A 63 8.31 -4.04 19.46
N HIS A 64 7.14 -4.50 19.92
CA HIS A 64 7.01 -5.35 21.11
C HIS A 64 7.25 -6.84 20.84
N GLY A 65 7.36 -7.24 19.56
CA GLY A 65 7.50 -8.65 19.17
C GLY A 65 6.21 -9.44 19.22
N ASP A 66 5.05 -8.76 19.26
CA ASP A 66 3.72 -9.39 19.32
C ASP A 66 3.26 -9.88 17.93
N THR A 67 3.91 -9.47 16.85
CA THR A 67 3.67 -9.96 15.48
C THR A 67 4.67 -11.05 15.09
N LYS A 68 4.19 -12.05 14.34
CA LYS A 68 5.05 -13.14 13.85
C LYS A 68 6.11 -12.58 12.88
N PRO A 69 7.33 -13.14 12.85
CA PRO A 69 8.30 -12.80 11.83
C PRO A 69 7.77 -13.18 10.44
N THR A 70 7.44 -12.18 9.64
CA THR A 70 7.24 -12.32 8.21
C THR A 70 8.58 -12.09 7.55
N HIS A 71 9.31 -13.14 7.12
CA HIS A 71 10.55 -12.91 6.36
C HIS A 71 10.21 -12.24 5.02
N ALA A 72 10.15 -10.92 4.99
CA ALA A 72 9.98 -10.18 3.77
C ALA A 72 11.23 -10.43 2.91
N PRO A 73 11.09 -10.82 1.64
CA PRO A 73 12.26 -10.96 0.79
C PRO A 73 12.97 -9.60 0.74
N THR A 74 14.32 -9.58 0.71
CA THR A 74 15.10 -8.32 0.60
C THR A 74 14.59 -7.44 -0.54
N THR A 75 14.07 -8.04 -1.60
CA THR A 75 13.42 -7.36 -2.72
C THR A 75 12.20 -6.54 -2.31
N ALA A 76 11.37 -6.99 -1.37
CA ALA A 76 10.22 -6.23 -0.88
C ALA A 76 10.66 -4.97 -0.13
N VAL A 77 11.65 -5.10 0.76
CA VAL A 77 12.28 -3.96 1.46
C VAL A 77 12.92 -2.99 0.46
N GLN A 78 13.66 -3.51 -0.53
CA GLN A 78 14.26 -2.71 -1.59
C GLN A 78 13.21 -1.93 -2.40
N ARG A 79 12.02 -2.50 -2.66
CA ARG A 79 10.94 -1.80 -3.36
C ARG A 79 10.39 -0.62 -2.55
N VAL A 80 10.21 -0.79 -1.24
CA VAL A 80 9.77 0.31 -0.36
C VAL A 80 10.71 1.52 -0.49
N TYR A 81 12.02 1.28 -0.43
CA TYR A 81 13.03 2.34 -0.61
C TYR A 81 13.15 2.83 -2.06
N ALA A 82 13.09 1.94 -3.06
CA ALA A 82 13.22 2.30 -4.47
C ALA A 82 12.10 3.27 -4.89
N ARG A 83 10.89 3.04 -4.41
CA ARG A 83 9.73 3.87 -4.71
C ARG A 83 9.85 5.29 -4.14
N ALA A 84 10.47 5.42 -2.96
CA ALA A 84 10.80 6.72 -2.39
C ALA A 84 11.79 7.50 -3.28
N ARG A 85 12.80 6.80 -3.83
CA ARG A 85 13.80 7.38 -4.74
C ARG A 85 13.22 7.75 -6.10
N GLU A 86 12.41 6.86 -6.68
CA GLU A 86 11.75 7.08 -7.97
C GLU A 86 10.78 8.27 -7.89
N ARG A 87 9.98 8.39 -6.83
CA ARG A 87 9.08 9.55 -6.66
C ARG A 87 9.84 10.86 -6.43
N SER A 88 10.98 10.82 -5.72
CA SER A 88 11.85 11.99 -5.55
C SER A 88 12.50 12.43 -6.87
N ALA A 89 12.72 11.49 -7.79
CA ALA A 89 13.28 11.76 -9.11
C ALA A 89 12.24 12.14 -10.17
N ALA A 90 11.01 11.61 -10.09
CA ALA A 90 9.94 11.82 -11.07
C ALA A 90 9.18 13.16 -10.91
N GLY A 91 9.36 13.87 -9.79
CA GLY A 91 8.62 15.09 -9.48
C GLY A 91 7.15 14.81 -9.13
N GLU A 92 6.49 15.80 -8.51
CA GLU A 92 5.14 15.66 -7.92
C GLU A 92 4.04 15.23 -8.91
N ALA A 93 4.27 15.34 -10.22
CA ALA A 93 3.25 15.16 -11.26
C ALA A 93 3.00 13.70 -11.70
N GLU A 94 3.87 12.75 -11.38
CA GLU A 94 3.81 11.37 -11.94
C GLU A 94 3.64 10.26 -10.88
N ALA A 95 3.59 10.63 -9.60
CA ALA A 95 3.14 9.73 -8.55
C ALA A 95 1.65 9.42 -8.78
N ALA A 96 1.36 8.24 -9.35
CA ALA A 96 0.02 7.83 -9.74
C ALA A 96 -1.03 8.20 -8.67
N ALA A 97 -1.89 9.17 -8.99
CA ALA A 97 -2.95 9.62 -8.10
C ALA A 97 -3.83 8.42 -7.72
N LEU A 98 -3.80 8.07 -6.44
CA LEU A 98 -4.63 7.01 -5.86
C LEU A 98 -5.82 7.68 -5.18
N ASP A 99 -7.02 7.19 -5.49
CA ASP A 99 -8.23 7.59 -4.79
C ASP A 99 -8.35 6.76 -3.51
N CYS A 100 -8.65 7.42 -2.40
CA CYS A 100 -8.83 6.72 -1.13
C CYS A 100 -10.04 5.76 -1.22
N PRO A 101 -9.86 4.47 -0.93
CA PRO A 101 -10.95 3.50 -1.03
C PRO A 101 -12.06 3.71 0.02
N ALA A 102 -11.75 4.40 1.13
CA ALA A 102 -12.70 4.69 2.20
C ALA A 102 -13.56 5.95 1.95
N CYS A 103 -12.96 7.03 1.42
CA CYS A 103 -13.64 8.33 1.29
C CYS A 103 -13.59 8.96 -0.11
N GLY A 104 -12.83 8.39 -1.05
CA GLY A 104 -12.64 8.93 -2.40
C GLY A 104 -11.69 10.15 -2.48
N GLY A 105 -11.14 10.61 -1.36
CA GLY A 105 -10.17 11.71 -1.32
C GLY A 105 -8.82 11.34 -1.90
N GLU A 106 -8.02 12.33 -2.28
CA GLU A 106 -6.68 12.12 -2.85
C GLU A 106 -5.74 11.50 -1.81
N MET A 107 -4.90 10.56 -2.28
CA MET A 107 -3.82 9.99 -1.49
C MET A 107 -2.48 10.54 -1.96
N ALA A 108 -1.70 11.06 -1.01
CA ALA A 108 -0.37 11.61 -1.26
C ALA A 108 0.68 10.71 -0.61
N ALA A 109 1.80 10.48 -1.31
CA ALA A 109 2.96 9.83 -0.69
C ALA A 109 3.50 10.72 0.43
N ARG A 110 3.58 10.16 1.62
CA ARG A 110 4.13 10.83 2.81
C ARG A 110 5.14 9.92 3.48
N ASN A 111 6.14 10.54 4.07
CA ASN A 111 7.13 9.82 4.86
C ASN A 111 6.46 9.31 6.14
N TRP A 112 6.60 8.02 6.41
CA TRP A 112 6.12 7.42 7.65
C TRP A 112 7.16 7.56 8.76
N GLY A 113 6.92 8.50 9.69
CA GLY A 113 7.79 8.75 10.85
C GLY A 113 8.91 9.75 10.58
N PHE A 114 9.41 10.36 11.66
CA PHE A 114 10.49 11.36 11.60
C PHE A 114 11.83 10.68 11.31
N GLY A 115 12.18 10.56 10.04
CA GLY A 115 13.50 10.08 9.61
C GLY A 115 13.55 8.64 9.08
N SER A 116 12.42 7.97 8.90
CA SER A 116 12.41 6.80 8.02
C SER A 116 12.55 7.27 6.55
N GLU A 117 13.03 6.41 5.67
CA GLU A 117 12.93 6.67 4.21
C GLU A 117 11.73 5.92 3.61
N VAL A 118 10.76 5.54 4.45
CA VAL A 118 9.59 4.77 4.02
C VAL A 118 8.49 5.74 3.60
N MET A 119 8.14 5.70 2.32
CA MET A 119 7.06 6.48 1.76
C MET A 119 5.80 5.61 1.66
N VAL A 120 4.70 6.08 2.24
CA VAL A 120 3.38 5.43 2.16
C VAL A 120 2.35 6.38 1.59
N ASP A 121 1.40 5.86 0.82
CA ASP A 121 0.31 6.69 0.28
C ASP A 121 -0.72 6.93 1.40
N THR A 122 -0.91 8.19 1.78
CA THR A 122 -1.80 8.59 2.89
C THR A 122 -2.88 9.50 2.36
N CYS A 123 -4.14 9.19 2.68
CA CYS A 123 -5.26 10.04 2.33
C CYS A 123 -5.21 11.38 3.08
N ILE A 124 -5.44 12.48 2.37
CA ILE A 124 -5.46 13.82 2.97
C ILE A 124 -6.69 14.06 3.85
N GLU A 125 -7.81 13.40 3.55
CA GLU A 125 -9.09 13.59 4.23
C GLU A 125 -9.23 12.69 5.46
N CYS A 126 -9.25 11.36 5.25
CA CYS A 126 -9.49 10.40 6.33
C CYS A 126 -8.21 9.94 7.04
N ARG A 127 -7.03 10.24 6.49
CA ARG A 127 -5.72 9.80 7.00
C ARG A 127 -5.53 8.28 7.02
N GLY A 128 -6.31 7.54 6.23
CA GLY A 128 -6.05 6.14 5.92
C GLY A 128 -4.82 5.98 5.04
N VAL A 129 -4.18 4.81 5.11
CA VAL A 129 -2.92 4.49 4.44
C VAL A 129 -3.14 3.36 3.44
N TRP A 130 -2.60 3.51 2.24
CA TRP A 130 -2.53 2.45 1.24
C TRP A 130 -1.10 1.94 1.15
N LEU A 131 -0.97 0.62 1.13
CA LEU A 131 0.26 -0.13 0.95
C LEU A 131 0.07 -1.07 -0.23
N ASP A 132 1.06 -1.15 -1.11
CA ASP A 132 1.03 -2.14 -2.18
C ASP A 132 1.48 -3.53 -1.70
N SER A 133 1.30 -4.51 -2.58
CA SER A 133 1.57 -5.91 -2.29
C SER A 133 2.97 -6.14 -1.74
N GLY A 134 3.07 -6.68 -0.52
CA GLY A 134 4.33 -6.96 0.16
C GLY A 134 4.96 -5.76 0.88
N GLU A 135 4.36 -4.56 0.84
CA GLU A 135 4.88 -3.40 1.57
C GLU A 135 4.55 -3.46 3.06
N LEU A 136 3.40 -4.04 3.45
CA LEU A 136 3.04 -4.23 4.86
C LEU A 136 4.06 -5.16 5.56
N GLU A 137 4.34 -6.31 4.96
CA GLU A 137 5.27 -7.30 5.51
C GLU A 137 6.70 -6.71 5.61
N ALA A 138 7.10 -5.90 4.62
CA ALA A 138 8.38 -5.19 4.66
C ALA A 138 8.44 -4.14 5.79
N LEU A 139 7.33 -3.46 6.05
CA LEU A 139 7.20 -2.49 7.15
C LEU A 139 7.28 -3.17 8.51
N GLU A 140 6.59 -4.29 8.71
CA GLU A 140 6.64 -5.05 9.95
C GLU A 140 8.05 -5.52 10.31
N ASP A 141 8.82 -5.96 9.31
CA ASP A 141 10.22 -6.33 9.50
C ASP A 141 11.12 -5.12 9.82
N LEU A 142 10.81 -3.94 9.29
CA LEU A 142 11.54 -2.69 9.59
C LEU A 142 11.21 -2.11 10.97
N PHE A 143 10.06 -2.44 11.55
CA PHE A 143 9.62 -1.91 12.85
C PHE A 143 10.17 -2.67 14.05
N ARG A 144 10.75 -3.86 13.82
CA ARG A 144 11.41 -4.67 14.86
C ARG A 144 12.82 -4.15 15.14
#